data_AF-D6U5S8-F1
#
_entry.id   AF-D6U5S8-F1
#
_cell.length_a   1.000
_cell.length_b   1.000
_cell.length_c   1.000
_cell.angle_alpha   90.00
_cell.angle_beta   90.00
_cell.angle_gamma   90.00
#
_symmetry.space_group_name_H-M   'P 1'
#
loop_
_entity.id
_entity.type
_entity.pdbx_description
1 polymer ?
#
loop_
_entity_poly.entity_id
_entity_poly.type
_entity_poly.pdbx_seq_one_letter_code
_entity_poly.pdbx_strand_id
1 'polypeptide(L)'
;MKKDEVHKQVHVKHVFARPAPAPKVLLLTMLLIVVGSLAACQSTPTTPPVVGKQQNINTIVQNNTQNTNLLQGVPRTLVYQQTQGAVTLNVNAPVQLPHTSKIPVVTTQPACFTQDTVNKITNTLIPGKQLYDNTVDWSKVDYQKLAALIQALQLPGAQGNKEITTQSVNVGVGLALLATRGKSPAYSKFSNPTSILSRASLAPETRQRTPMTGQLQRLDESDFGSGAKVIKGFHGNMLSVYADSGKGYDTTLDIMASDDAKNCSVNLANHDITDVYNYSDLTGPARGMSMSLGQAKALAQQTLQAVGATDLRLTQVQLGTLIPHSASDHPNTMNQAYGMWFTRDVAGVPTTVDLTNPNQNAYQQTYPYERLFMLVNDTGVIEFSWISPMHETGTVSSNAQILSFQDAMNQFKQQFFIHYAQNDTSKGNTTYTIKRITLGMMRVQNKDQATYTMVPVWDFYGTGGPQPSNPLLIDHSMESFLTINAIDGSVIDRTLGY
;
A
#
# COMPACT_ATOMS: atom_id res chain seq x y z
N MET A 1 -29.34 9.82 -54.69
CA MET A 1 -28.08 9.72 -53.94
C MET A 1 -27.62 8.28 -54.03
N LYS A 2 -26.60 8.03 -54.85
CA LYS A 2 -26.37 6.74 -55.52
C LYS A 2 -25.55 5.76 -54.67
N LYS A 3 -26.09 4.55 -54.52
CA LYS A 3 -25.37 3.27 -54.42
C LYS A 3 -24.78 2.93 -55.80
N ASP A 4 -23.60 2.32 -55.83
CA ASP A 4 -23.05 1.46 -56.91
C ASP A 4 -21.85 0.72 -56.23
N GLU A 5 -21.77 -0.60 -56.04
CA GLU A 5 -21.70 -1.74 -57.00
C GLU A 5 -20.73 -1.48 -58.18
N VAL A 6 -19.96 -2.39 -58.76
CA VAL A 6 -19.47 -3.75 -58.54
C VAL A 6 -18.35 -3.92 -59.60
N HIS A 7 -17.41 -4.82 -59.33
CA HIS A 7 -16.42 -5.49 -60.21
C HIS A 7 -16.29 -5.20 -61.72
N LYS A 8 -15.01 -5.31 -62.15
CA LYS A 8 -14.42 -5.97 -63.36
C LYS A 8 -13.44 -5.01 -64.05
N GLN A 9 -12.36 -5.38 -64.72
CA GLN A 9 -11.75 -6.63 -65.18
C GLN A 9 -10.34 -6.28 -65.71
N VAL A 10 -9.38 -7.18 -65.51
CA VAL A 10 -8.45 -7.72 -66.54
C VAL A 10 -7.75 -6.72 -67.46
N HIS A 11 -6.41 -6.72 -67.46
CA HIS A 11 -5.62 -6.78 -68.69
C HIS A 11 -4.34 -7.58 -68.47
N VAL A 12 -3.93 -8.21 -69.55
CA VAL A 12 -3.19 -9.47 -69.66
C VAL A 12 -2.08 -9.24 -70.67
N LYS A 13 -0.94 -9.95 -70.49
CA LYS A 13 0.10 -10.29 -71.49
C LYS A 13 1.05 -9.14 -71.89
N HIS A 14 2.35 -9.34 -72.14
CA HIS A 14 3.06 -10.56 -72.55
C HIS A 14 4.60 -10.37 -72.49
N VAL A 15 5.33 -11.51 -72.53
CA VAL A 15 6.58 -11.74 -73.32
C VAL A 15 7.94 -11.40 -72.65
N PHE A 16 9.00 -12.21 -72.67
CA PHE A 16 9.35 -13.53 -73.24
C PHE A 16 10.42 -14.21 -72.35
N ALA A 17 10.39 -15.55 -72.27
CA ALA A 17 11.46 -16.38 -71.72
C ALA A 17 12.49 -16.77 -72.79
N ARG A 18 13.75 -17.00 -72.38
CA ARG A 18 14.69 -17.96 -73.01
C ARG A 18 15.52 -18.68 -71.93
N PRO A 19 16.00 -19.91 -72.20
CA PRO A 19 16.34 -20.91 -71.18
C PRO A 19 17.83 -21.01 -70.83
N ALA A 20 18.10 -21.76 -69.76
CA ALA A 20 19.34 -21.95 -69.00
C ALA A 20 20.53 -22.58 -69.79
N PRO A 21 21.72 -22.66 -69.15
CA PRO A 21 22.08 -23.93 -68.51
C PRO A 21 22.69 -23.77 -67.10
N ALA A 22 22.31 -24.66 -66.18
CA ALA A 22 23.05 -24.99 -64.95
C ALA A 22 24.10 -26.09 -65.27
N PRO A 23 24.87 -26.70 -64.32
CA PRO A 23 24.99 -26.50 -62.87
C PRO A 23 26.46 -26.54 -62.36
N LYS A 24 26.69 -26.39 -61.04
CA LYS A 24 27.64 -27.21 -60.21
C LYS A 24 28.10 -26.63 -58.86
N VAL A 25 27.58 -25.50 -58.38
CA VAL A 25 28.06 -24.93 -57.09
C VAL A 25 26.99 -24.89 -55.98
N LEU A 26 25.73 -25.19 -56.28
CA LEU A 26 24.62 -24.94 -55.34
C LEU A 26 24.18 -26.14 -54.48
N LEU A 27 25.06 -27.13 -54.24
CA LEU A 27 24.72 -28.26 -53.36
C LEU A 27 25.53 -28.33 -52.05
N LEU A 28 26.53 -27.45 -51.85
CA LEU A 28 27.32 -27.44 -50.61
C LEU A 28 26.94 -26.32 -49.64
N THR A 29 26.19 -25.30 -50.09
CA THR A 29 25.71 -24.19 -49.24
C THR A 29 24.35 -24.46 -48.60
N MET A 30 23.59 -25.46 -49.07
CA MET A 30 22.27 -25.79 -48.53
C MET A 30 22.28 -26.82 -47.40
N LEU A 31 23.43 -27.44 -47.10
CA LEU A 31 23.58 -28.40 -46.00
C LEU A 31 24.18 -27.79 -44.71
N LEU A 32 24.71 -26.56 -44.78
CA LEU A 32 25.29 -25.86 -43.62
C LEU A 32 24.33 -24.88 -42.92
N ILE A 33 23.14 -24.65 -43.46
CA ILE A 33 22.14 -23.73 -42.88
C ILE A 33 21.04 -24.47 -42.10
N VAL A 34 20.97 -25.81 -42.18
CA VAL A 34 19.96 -26.61 -41.45
C VAL A 34 20.47 -27.12 -40.09
N VAL A 35 21.77 -27.00 -39.78
CA VAL A 35 22.33 -27.36 -38.46
C VAL A 35 22.39 -26.16 -37.49
N GLY A 36 22.14 -24.93 -37.97
CA GLY A 36 22.11 -23.71 -37.14
C GLY A 36 20.74 -23.35 -36.54
N SER A 37 19.68 -24.08 -36.88
CA SER A 37 18.29 -23.65 -36.63
C SER A 37 17.58 -24.42 -35.51
N LEU A 38 18.30 -25.25 -34.75
CA LEU A 38 17.76 -26.01 -33.61
C LEU A 38 18.24 -25.51 -32.23
N ALA A 39 18.92 -24.36 -32.17
CA ALA A 39 19.36 -23.74 -30.91
C ALA A 39 18.69 -22.38 -30.61
N ALA A 40 17.56 -22.07 -31.26
CA ALA A 40 16.81 -20.82 -31.05
C ALA A 40 15.33 -21.09 -30.70
N CYS A 41 15.11 -21.99 -29.75
CA CYS A 41 13.92 -22.07 -28.91
C CYS A 41 14.39 -22.63 -27.56
N GLN A 42 15.22 -21.85 -26.83
CA GLN A 42 15.23 -22.05 -25.38
C GLN A 42 13.85 -21.60 -24.92
N SER A 43 13.10 -22.51 -24.28
CA SER A 43 11.96 -22.15 -23.47
C SER A 43 12.33 -20.92 -22.66
N THR A 44 11.52 -19.87 -22.71
CA THR A 44 11.60 -18.76 -21.76
C THR A 44 11.81 -19.39 -20.39
N PRO A 45 12.90 -19.09 -19.66
CA PRO A 45 13.17 -19.74 -18.39
C PRO A 45 11.93 -19.55 -17.52
N THR A 46 11.22 -20.63 -17.23
CA THR A 46 10.08 -20.64 -16.30
C THR A 46 10.54 -20.51 -14.84
N THR A 47 11.85 -20.39 -14.65
CA THR A 47 12.47 -19.98 -13.40
C THR A 47 12.86 -18.50 -13.50
N PRO A 48 12.33 -17.63 -12.63
CA PRO A 48 12.75 -16.24 -12.57
C PRO A 48 14.28 -16.16 -12.39
N PRO A 49 14.94 -15.08 -12.88
CA PRO A 49 16.38 -14.96 -12.81
C PRO A 49 16.81 -14.96 -11.34
N VAL A 50 17.61 -15.97 -11.00
CA VAL A 50 18.45 -16.04 -9.79
C VAL A 50 17.68 -15.84 -8.48
N VAL A 51 17.03 -16.91 -8.01
CA VAL A 51 17.11 -17.23 -6.57
C VAL A 51 18.58 -17.49 -6.31
N GLY A 52 19.34 -16.40 -6.10
CA GLY A 52 20.70 -16.47 -5.60
C GLY A 52 20.65 -17.29 -4.31
N LYS A 53 21.77 -17.90 -3.93
CA LYS A 53 21.90 -18.53 -2.62
C LYS A 53 21.64 -17.48 -1.53
N GLN A 54 20.39 -17.17 -1.23
CA GLN A 54 19.99 -16.51 0.00
C GLN A 54 20.34 -17.55 1.06
N GLN A 55 21.51 -17.39 1.67
CA GLN A 55 21.81 -18.07 2.91
C GLN A 55 20.67 -17.74 3.88
N ASN A 56 20.27 -18.72 4.69
CA ASN A 56 19.21 -18.48 5.66
C ASN A 56 19.66 -17.33 6.58
N ILE A 57 18.89 -16.24 6.62
CA ILE A 57 19.24 -15.03 7.37
C ILE A 57 19.51 -15.35 8.84
N ASN A 58 18.79 -16.33 9.40
CA ASN A 58 19.00 -16.78 10.76
C ASN A 58 20.39 -17.40 10.95
N THR A 59 20.90 -18.12 9.93
CA THR A 59 22.25 -18.67 9.93
C THR A 59 23.32 -17.57 9.83
N ILE A 60 23.10 -16.53 9.02
CA ILE A 60 24.02 -15.38 8.94
C ILE A 60 24.10 -14.69 10.32
N VAL A 61 22.95 -14.43 10.92
CA VAL A 61 22.85 -13.74 12.22
C VAL A 61 23.52 -14.56 13.34
N GLN A 62 23.31 -15.88 13.38
CA GLN A 62 23.89 -16.75 14.41
C GLN A 62 25.42 -16.90 14.30
N ASN A 63 25.98 -16.77 13.10
CA ASN A 63 27.42 -16.92 12.87
C ASN A 63 28.23 -15.63 13.11
N ASN A 64 27.55 -14.49 13.29
CA ASN A 64 28.21 -13.20 13.47
C ASN A 64 28.53 -12.92 14.95
N THR A 65 29.76 -12.48 15.23
CA THR A 65 30.18 -12.09 16.59
C THR A 65 29.60 -10.73 16.97
N GLN A 66 29.17 -10.57 18.23
CA GLN A 66 28.56 -9.32 18.69
C GLN A 66 29.57 -8.17 18.75
N ASN A 67 29.19 -7.03 18.18
CA ASN A 67 29.94 -5.78 18.14
C ASN A 67 29.09 -4.69 18.79
N THR A 68 29.72 -3.83 19.58
CA THR A 68 29.02 -2.97 20.55
C THR A 68 28.75 -1.55 20.05
N ASN A 69 29.26 -1.16 18.88
CA ASN A 69 29.23 0.23 18.38
C ASN A 69 28.58 0.39 16.98
N LEU A 70 27.54 -0.38 16.67
CA LEU A 70 26.94 -0.45 15.32
C LEU A 70 26.33 0.87 14.82
N LEU A 71 25.89 1.75 15.72
CA LEU A 71 25.30 3.06 15.39
C LEU A 71 26.28 4.23 15.58
N GLN A 72 27.54 3.95 15.93
CA GLN A 72 28.54 4.99 16.12
C GLN A 72 28.94 5.58 14.75
N GLY A 73 28.99 6.91 14.67
CA GLY A 73 29.42 7.60 13.44
C GLY A 73 28.33 7.79 12.38
N VAL A 74 27.08 7.38 12.67
CA VAL A 74 25.94 7.71 11.80
C VAL A 74 25.67 9.22 11.87
N PRO A 75 25.66 9.94 10.74
CA PRO A 75 25.41 11.38 10.74
C PRO A 75 23.95 11.67 11.07
N ARG A 76 23.66 12.79 11.74
CA ARG A 76 22.27 13.24 11.96
C ARG A 76 21.55 13.59 10.66
N THR A 77 22.30 14.09 9.70
CA THR A 77 21.81 14.47 8.37
C THR A 77 22.87 14.07 7.35
N LEU A 78 22.43 13.44 6.27
CA LEU A 78 23.28 13.15 5.13
C LEU A 78 22.99 14.14 4.01
N VAL A 79 24.05 14.75 3.48
CA VAL A 79 24.00 15.61 2.30
C VAL A 79 24.95 15.07 1.25
N TYR A 80 24.44 14.69 0.08
CA TYR A 80 25.25 14.41 -1.09
C TYR A 80 24.44 14.53 -2.38
N GLN A 81 25.14 14.67 -3.50
CA GLN A 81 24.55 14.62 -4.82
C GLN A 81 25.43 13.77 -5.74
N GLN A 82 24.82 12.93 -6.56
CA GLN A 82 25.51 12.12 -7.56
C GLN A 82 24.66 12.01 -8.82
N THR A 83 25.29 12.10 -9.99
CA THR A 83 24.63 11.94 -11.29
C THR A 83 25.30 10.81 -12.06
N GLN A 84 24.50 9.90 -12.62
CA GLN A 84 24.95 8.83 -13.51
C GLN A 84 23.97 8.70 -14.68
N GLY A 85 24.46 8.90 -15.90
CA GLY A 85 23.60 8.99 -17.09
C GLY A 85 22.60 10.15 -16.97
N ALA A 86 21.33 9.88 -17.26
CA ALA A 86 20.24 10.86 -17.15
C ALA A 86 19.66 11.00 -15.73
N VAL A 87 20.20 10.27 -14.74
CA VAL A 87 19.64 10.23 -13.38
C VAL A 87 20.52 11.00 -12.41
N THR A 88 19.91 11.95 -11.69
CA THR A 88 20.52 12.65 -10.56
C THR A 88 19.86 12.20 -9.26
N LEU A 89 20.69 11.77 -8.32
CA LEU A 89 20.33 11.44 -6.95
C LEU A 89 20.81 12.58 -6.05
N ASN A 90 19.85 13.28 -5.44
CA ASN A 90 20.07 14.30 -4.45
C ASN A 90 19.66 13.75 -3.08
N VAL A 91 20.49 13.92 -2.07
CA VAL A 91 20.17 13.50 -0.71
C VAL A 91 20.42 14.69 0.20
N ASN A 92 19.36 15.10 0.88
CA ASN A 92 19.40 16.07 1.96
C ASN A 92 18.39 15.58 3.00
N ALA A 93 18.82 14.59 3.78
CA ALA A 93 17.92 13.78 4.57
C ALA A 93 18.41 13.65 6.02
N PRO A 94 17.57 13.93 7.04
CA PRO A 94 17.80 13.41 8.37
C PRO A 94 17.90 11.88 8.35
N VAL A 95 18.81 11.34 9.17
CA VAL A 95 18.94 9.90 9.42
C VAL A 95 18.26 9.60 10.75
N GLN A 96 17.21 8.80 10.68
CA GLN A 96 16.42 8.37 11.84
C GLN A 96 16.93 7.03 12.32
N LEU A 97 17.30 7.00 13.60
CA LEU A 97 17.79 5.81 14.30
C LEU A 97 16.77 5.38 15.36
N PRO A 98 16.72 4.08 15.72
CA PRO A 98 15.90 3.63 16.83
C PRO A 98 16.39 4.18 18.17
N HIS A 99 15.53 4.11 19.18
CA HIS A 99 15.84 4.59 20.54
C HIS A 99 16.77 3.66 21.33
N THR A 100 17.09 2.50 20.78
CA THR A 100 17.98 1.49 21.35
C THR A 100 19.25 1.36 20.52
N SER A 101 20.37 1.01 21.16
CA SER A 101 21.62 0.66 20.49
C SER A 101 21.72 -0.83 20.15
N LYS A 102 20.79 -1.66 20.65
CA LYS A 102 20.73 -3.09 20.37
C LYS A 102 19.71 -3.36 19.27
N ILE A 103 20.15 -4.00 18.20
CA ILE A 103 19.29 -4.27 17.03
C ILE A 103 18.86 -5.74 17.05
N PRO A 104 17.59 -6.06 17.33
CA PRO A 104 17.13 -7.43 17.42
C PRO A 104 16.91 -8.05 16.03
N VAL A 105 16.91 -9.38 15.98
CA VAL A 105 16.32 -10.18 14.91
C VAL A 105 15.42 -11.22 15.57
N VAL A 106 14.15 -11.25 15.19
CA VAL A 106 13.13 -12.10 15.80
C VAL A 106 12.36 -12.86 14.73
N THR A 107 11.80 -14.01 15.11
CA THR A 107 10.83 -14.72 14.29
C THR A 107 9.42 -14.23 14.62
N THR A 108 8.56 -14.17 13.61
CA THR A 108 7.18 -13.73 13.74
C THR A 108 6.23 -14.65 12.99
N GLN A 109 4.97 -14.63 13.42
CA GLN A 109 3.87 -15.27 12.72
C GLN A 109 2.71 -14.29 12.57
N PRO A 110 1.90 -14.42 11.49
CA PRO A 110 0.65 -13.68 11.38
C PRO A 110 -0.23 -13.94 12.62
N ALA A 111 -0.93 -12.91 13.07
CA ALA A 111 -1.90 -12.97 14.14
C ALA A 111 -3.24 -12.42 13.62
N CYS A 112 -4.30 -12.62 14.39
CA CYS A 112 -5.62 -12.13 14.02
C CYS A 112 -6.45 -11.72 15.25
N PHE A 113 -7.63 -11.15 14.99
CA PHE A 113 -8.48 -10.58 16.02
C PHE A 113 -9.31 -11.66 16.72
N THR A 114 -9.25 -11.69 18.04
CA THR A 114 -10.13 -12.50 18.88
C THR A 114 -11.40 -11.74 19.24
N GLN A 115 -12.43 -12.43 19.72
CA GLN A 115 -13.64 -11.78 20.22
C GLN A 115 -13.34 -10.77 21.35
N ASP A 116 -12.34 -11.05 22.19
CA ASP A 116 -11.91 -10.13 23.24
C ASP A 116 -11.35 -8.82 22.66
N THR A 117 -10.55 -8.89 21.59
CA THR A 117 -10.06 -7.70 20.89
C THR A 117 -11.22 -6.93 20.25
N VAL A 118 -12.19 -7.63 19.63
CA VAL A 118 -13.40 -7.01 19.07
C VAL A 118 -14.22 -6.28 20.15
N ASN A 119 -14.39 -6.89 21.32
CA ASN A 119 -15.09 -6.30 22.45
C ASN A 119 -14.37 -5.02 22.94
N LYS A 120 -13.04 -5.05 23.05
CA LYS A 120 -12.24 -3.87 23.43
C LYS A 120 -12.38 -2.73 22.42
N ILE A 121 -12.28 -3.03 21.13
CA ILE A 121 -12.46 -2.05 20.03
C ILE A 121 -13.85 -1.42 20.12
N THR A 122 -14.89 -2.24 20.20
CA THR A 122 -16.29 -1.78 20.25
C THR A 122 -16.54 -0.92 21.48
N ASN A 123 -16.12 -1.35 22.67
CA ASN A 123 -16.29 -0.61 23.91
C ASN A 123 -15.52 0.73 23.93
N THR A 124 -14.39 0.79 23.22
CA THR A 124 -13.55 1.99 23.16
C THR A 124 -14.05 3.00 22.13
N LEU A 125 -14.38 2.53 20.93
CA LEU A 125 -14.65 3.40 19.78
C LEU A 125 -16.15 3.62 19.52
N ILE A 126 -17.02 2.75 20.04
CA ILE A 126 -18.48 2.85 19.92
C ILE A 126 -19.14 2.65 21.31
N PRO A 127 -18.79 3.47 22.33
CA PRO A 127 -19.19 3.22 23.70
C PRO A 127 -20.72 3.32 23.89
N GLY A 128 -21.32 2.23 24.39
CA GLY A 128 -22.72 2.20 24.84
C GLY A 128 -23.77 2.36 23.75
N LYS A 129 -23.43 2.22 22.47
CA LYS A 129 -24.39 2.30 21.36
C LYS A 129 -24.95 0.93 21.01
N GLN A 130 -26.21 0.90 20.58
CA GLN A 130 -26.79 -0.27 19.95
C GLN A 130 -26.14 -0.48 18.58
N LEU A 131 -25.67 -1.70 18.33
CA LEU A 131 -25.13 -2.11 17.04
C LEU A 131 -26.24 -2.67 16.16
N TYR A 132 -26.13 -2.42 14.86
CA TYR A 132 -27.03 -2.92 13.82
C TYR A 132 -26.24 -3.56 12.68
N ASP A 133 -26.87 -4.47 11.95
CA ASP A 133 -26.28 -5.17 10.80
C ASP A 133 -25.93 -4.21 9.64
N ASN A 134 -24.65 -4.13 9.26
CA ASN A 134 -24.17 -3.26 8.18
C ASN A 134 -24.18 -3.93 6.79
N THR A 135 -24.62 -5.18 6.69
CA THR A 135 -24.79 -5.88 5.40
C THR A 135 -26.06 -5.47 4.65
N VAL A 136 -26.96 -4.74 5.32
CA VAL A 136 -28.19 -4.20 4.73
C VAL A 136 -27.91 -2.97 3.85
N ASP A 137 -28.72 -2.80 2.81
CA ASP A 137 -28.61 -1.66 1.88
C ASP A 137 -28.81 -0.32 2.60
N TRP A 138 -28.20 0.73 2.06
CA TRP A 138 -28.33 2.09 2.58
C TRP A 138 -29.72 2.66 2.30
N SER A 139 -30.13 3.67 3.08
CA SER A 139 -31.37 4.36 2.78
C SER A 139 -31.23 5.24 1.54
N LYS A 140 -32.35 5.56 0.91
CA LYS A 140 -32.44 6.57 -0.14
C LYS A 140 -31.82 7.91 0.28
N VAL A 141 -32.04 8.33 1.52
CA VAL A 141 -31.47 9.56 2.07
C VAL A 141 -29.95 9.49 2.15
N ASP A 142 -29.38 8.37 2.56
CA ASP A 142 -27.92 8.19 2.63
C ASP A 142 -27.28 8.22 1.23
N TYR A 143 -27.90 7.57 0.25
CA TYR A 143 -27.47 7.65 -1.14
C TYR A 143 -27.59 9.07 -1.71
N GLN A 144 -28.64 9.82 -1.36
CA GLN A 144 -28.78 11.23 -1.76
C GLN A 144 -27.71 12.13 -1.14
N LYS A 145 -27.41 11.95 0.16
CA LYS A 145 -26.30 12.64 0.82
C LYS A 145 -24.97 12.36 0.12
N LEU A 146 -24.71 11.09 -0.21
CA LEU A 146 -23.52 10.68 -0.94
C LEU A 146 -23.45 11.29 -2.35
N ALA A 147 -24.55 11.30 -3.09
CA ALA A 147 -24.59 11.89 -4.43
C ALA A 147 -24.32 13.41 -4.41
N ALA A 148 -24.92 14.13 -3.45
CA ALA A 148 -24.69 15.56 -3.25
C ALA A 148 -23.22 15.85 -2.92
N LEU A 149 -22.58 15.01 -2.10
CA LEU A 149 -21.15 15.11 -1.81
C LEU A 149 -20.30 14.94 -3.08
N ILE A 150 -20.50 13.86 -3.83
CA ILE A 150 -19.67 13.61 -5.02
C ILE A 150 -19.84 14.75 -6.03
N GLN A 151 -21.05 15.29 -6.16
CA GLN A 151 -21.31 16.45 -7.02
C GLN A 151 -20.60 17.72 -6.52
N ALA A 152 -20.58 17.97 -5.21
CA ALA A 152 -19.83 19.08 -4.62
C ALA A 152 -18.33 19.02 -4.93
N LEU A 153 -17.77 17.81 -4.94
CA LEU A 153 -16.35 17.58 -5.18
C LEU A 153 -15.95 17.59 -6.67
N GLN A 154 -16.93 17.52 -7.59
CA GLN A 154 -16.71 17.60 -9.04
C GLN A 154 -16.60 19.04 -9.58
N LEU A 155 -16.64 20.07 -8.72
CA LEU A 155 -16.54 21.47 -9.14
C LEU A 155 -15.12 21.84 -9.63
N PRO A 156 -15.00 22.67 -10.69
CA PRO A 156 -13.71 23.05 -11.27
C PRO A 156 -12.88 23.87 -10.26
N GLY A 157 -11.88 23.22 -9.66
CA GLY A 157 -11.02 23.79 -8.61
C GLY A 157 -10.62 22.81 -7.50
N ALA A 158 -11.33 21.69 -7.36
CA ALA A 158 -11.03 20.61 -6.41
C ALA A 158 -10.06 19.55 -6.98
N GLN A 159 -9.06 19.94 -7.78
CA GLN A 159 -8.01 19.01 -8.20
C GLN A 159 -6.96 18.90 -7.10
N GLY A 160 -7.16 17.92 -6.22
CA GLY A 160 -6.24 17.60 -5.14
C GLY A 160 -5.03 16.85 -5.65
N ASN A 161 -3.91 17.01 -4.96
CA ASN A 161 -2.75 16.15 -5.18
C ASN A 161 -3.18 14.69 -5.03
N LYS A 162 -2.79 13.90 -6.03
CA LYS A 162 -3.53 12.73 -6.50
C LYS A 162 -3.10 11.38 -5.92
N GLU A 163 -2.40 11.34 -4.80
CA GLU A 163 -1.96 10.06 -4.21
C GLU A 163 -2.14 10.04 -2.71
N ILE A 164 -3.22 9.40 -2.29
CA ILE A 164 -3.42 8.95 -0.91
C ILE A 164 -3.93 7.53 -0.97
N THR A 165 -3.10 6.65 -0.45
CA THR A 165 -3.36 5.25 -0.19
C THR A 165 -3.92 5.09 1.22
N THR A 166 -5.16 5.51 1.46
CA THR A 166 -5.91 4.95 2.59
C THR A 166 -6.54 3.64 2.13
N GLN A 167 -5.77 2.57 2.31
CA GLN A 167 -6.35 1.25 2.36
C GLN A 167 -7.19 1.14 3.63
N SER A 168 -8.46 1.48 3.49
CA SER A 168 -9.53 0.93 4.29
C SER A 168 -10.51 0.36 3.28
N VAL A 169 -10.60 -0.97 3.25
CA VAL A 169 -11.43 -1.74 2.31
C VAL A 169 -12.92 -1.41 2.46
N ASN A 170 -13.30 -0.49 3.38
CA ASN A 170 -14.66 0.01 3.57
C ASN A 170 -14.81 1.54 3.76
N VAL A 171 -13.94 2.38 3.19
CA VAL A 171 -14.30 3.78 2.90
C VAL A 171 -14.74 3.87 1.44
N GLY A 172 -15.97 3.42 1.17
CA GLY A 172 -16.59 3.37 -0.16
C GLY A 172 -16.87 4.72 -0.82
N VAL A 173 -16.49 5.83 -0.18
CA VAL A 173 -16.76 7.19 -0.67
C VAL A 173 -15.49 7.82 -1.26
N GLY A 174 -14.32 7.65 -0.65
CA GLY A 174 -13.09 8.30 -1.11
C GLY A 174 -12.49 7.69 -2.36
N LEU A 175 -12.52 6.35 -2.45
CA LEU A 175 -12.12 5.64 -3.66
C LEU A 175 -13.05 5.93 -4.85
N ALA A 176 -14.32 6.26 -4.60
CA ALA A 176 -15.27 6.59 -5.66
C ALA A 176 -14.89 7.92 -6.35
N LEU A 177 -14.31 8.87 -5.62
CA LEU A 177 -13.85 10.14 -6.18
C LEU A 177 -12.50 10.04 -6.90
N LEU A 178 -11.63 9.12 -6.49
CA LEU A 178 -10.27 8.96 -7.02
C LEU A 178 -10.17 8.04 -8.25
N ALA A 179 -11.23 7.34 -8.62
CA ALA A 179 -11.26 6.45 -9.80
C ALA A 179 -11.32 7.20 -11.14
N THR A 180 -10.35 8.08 -11.41
CA THR A 180 -9.95 8.43 -12.78
C THR A 180 -8.79 7.52 -13.20
N ARG A 181 -9.15 6.42 -13.87
CA ARG A 181 -8.32 5.51 -14.69
C ARG A 181 -7.48 4.44 -13.95
N GLY A 182 -8.13 3.33 -13.58
CA GLY A 182 -7.46 2.08 -13.21
C GLY A 182 -8.45 0.93 -13.05
N LYS A 183 -8.14 -0.26 -13.56
CA LYS A 183 -9.09 -1.33 -13.91
C LYS A 183 -9.57 -2.18 -12.71
N SER A 184 -10.56 -1.72 -11.95
CA SER A 184 -11.40 -2.62 -11.12
C SER A 184 -12.90 -2.41 -11.43
N PRO A 185 -13.63 -3.43 -11.96
CA PRO A 185 -15.05 -3.32 -12.31
C PRO A 185 -16.00 -3.10 -11.12
N ALA A 186 -15.55 -3.35 -9.89
CA ALA A 186 -16.39 -3.27 -8.69
C ALA A 186 -16.56 -1.82 -8.20
N TYR A 187 -15.54 -0.99 -8.40
CA TYR A 187 -15.46 0.37 -7.85
C TYR A 187 -15.87 1.47 -8.84
N SER A 188 -15.96 1.15 -10.14
CA SER A 188 -16.40 2.10 -11.19
C SER A 188 -17.88 2.49 -11.13
N LYS A 189 -18.68 1.87 -10.25
CA LYS A 189 -20.12 2.15 -10.12
C LYS A 189 -20.45 3.31 -9.17
N PHE A 190 -19.49 3.79 -8.38
CA PHE A 190 -19.71 4.86 -7.39
C PHE A 190 -19.08 6.20 -7.78
N SER A 191 -18.30 6.28 -8.85
CA SER A 191 -17.65 7.53 -9.29
C SER A 191 -18.57 8.48 -10.09
N ASN A 192 -19.80 8.07 -10.37
CA ASN A 192 -20.78 8.86 -11.12
C ASN A 192 -21.98 9.20 -10.23
N PRO A 193 -22.24 10.48 -9.90
CA PRO A 193 -23.42 10.90 -9.15
C PRO A 193 -24.73 10.33 -9.72
N THR A 194 -24.81 10.17 -11.04
CA THR A 194 -25.98 9.61 -11.74
C THR A 194 -26.25 8.15 -11.36
N SER A 195 -25.20 7.31 -11.23
CA SER A 195 -25.38 5.90 -10.83
C SER A 195 -25.76 5.78 -9.36
N ILE A 196 -25.28 6.68 -8.51
CA ILE A 196 -25.66 6.75 -7.10
C ILE A 196 -27.11 7.18 -6.95
N LEU A 197 -27.54 8.23 -7.66
CA LEU A 197 -28.94 8.66 -7.67
C LEU A 197 -29.87 7.58 -8.23
N SER A 198 -29.42 6.81 -9.22
CA SER A 198 -30.16 5.64 -9.71
C SER A 198 -30.25 4.51 -8.69
N ARG A 199 -29.28 4.36 -7.77
CA ARG A 199 -29.40 3.44 -6.64
C ARG A 199 -30.33 4.01 -5.58
N ALA A 200 -30.26 5.31 -5.30
CA ALA A 200 -31.13 5.99 -4.36
C ALA A 200 -32.62 5.79 -4.70
N SER A 201 -32.99 5.74 -5.99
CA SER A 201 -34.37 5.50 -6.41
C SER A 201 -34.87 4.07 -6.20
N LEU A 202 -33.96 3.10 -6.04
CA LEU A 202 -34.27 1.70 -5.76
C LEU A 202 -34.10 1.33 -4.28
N ALA A 203 -33.40 2.17 -3.52
CA ALA A 203 -33.13 1.99 -2.11
C ALA A 203 -34.38 2.20 -1.24
N PRO A 204 -34.47 1.54 -0.07
CA PRO A 204 -35.56 1.77 0.87
C PRO A 204 -35.52 3.19 1.44
N GLU A 205 -36.68 3.74 1.82
CA GLU A 205 -36.78 5.09 2.42
C GLU A 205 -36.02 5.20 3.76
N THR A 206 -35.96 4.10 4.51
CA THR A 206 -35.21 4.02 5.77
C THR A 206 -34.32 2.78 5.79
N ARG A 207 -33.17 2.88 6.46
CA ARG A 207 -32.26 1.76 6.62
C ARG A 207 -32.83 0.76 7.62
N GLN A 208 -32.76 -0.53 7.29
CA GLN A 208 -33.20 -1.58 8.21
C GLN A 208 -32.29 -1.62 9.46
N ARG A 209 -32.92 -1.64 10.64
CA ARG A 209 -32.25 -1.67 11.94
C ARG A 209 -32.38 -3.04 12.59
N THR A 210 -31.63 -4.02 12.09
CA THR A 210 -31.55 -5.36 12.69
C THR A 210 -30.50 -5.33 13.82
N PRO A 211 -30.88 -5.50 15.10
CA PRO A 211 -29.93 -5.44 16.21
C PRO A 211 -28.87 -6.54 16.13
N MET A 212 -27.62 -6.20 16.46
CA MET A 212 -26.47 -7.10 16.47
C MET A 212 -25.76 -7.06 17.83
N THR A 213 -25.12 -8.15 18.21
CA THR A 213 -24.44 -8.32 19.51
C THR A 213 -22.94 -8.00 19.48
N GLY A 214 -22.40 -7.58 18.32
CA GLY A 214 -20.96 -7.35 18.14
C GLY A 214 -20.11 -8.62 18.14
N GLN A 215 -20.74 -9.79 17.98
CA GLN A 215 -20.04 -11.08 17.93
C GLN A 215 -19.55 -11.38 16.51
N LEU A 216 -18.32 -11.87 16.42
CA LEU A 216 -17.74 -12.42 15.20
C LEU A 216 -18.59 -13.58 14.68
N GLN A 217 -18.92 -13.55 13.39
CA GLN A 217 -19.70 -14.56 12.71
C GLN A 217 -18.81 -15.35 11.75
N ARG A 218 -18.93 -16.68 11.78
CA ARG A 218 -18.23 -17.56 10.86
C ARG A 218 -18.72 -17.30 9.43
N LEU A 219 -17.78 -17.14 8.50
CA LEU A 219 -18.04 -17.04 7.07
C LEU A 219 -16.99 -17.84 6.29
N ASP A 220 -17.45 -18.45 5.20
CA ASP A 220 -16.63 -19.14 4.21
C ASP A 220 -16.80 -18.47 2.84
N GLU A 221 -15.92 -18.79 1.88
CA GLU A 221 -15.92 -18.21 0.52
C GLU A 221 -17.31 -18.25 -0.15
N SER A 222 -18.10 -19.30 0.09
CA SER A 222 -19.45 -19.47 -0.45
C SER A 222 -20.45 -18.41 0.03
N ASP A 223 -20.21 -17.78 1.17
CA ASP A 223 -21.15 -16.84 1.80
C ASP A 223 -21.10 -15.44 1.16
N PHE A 224 -20.04 -15.12 0.41
CA PHE A 224 -19.85 -13.82 -0.24
C PHE A 224 -20.69 -13.64 -1.53
N GLY A 225 -21.47 -14.64 -1.92
CA GLY A 225 -22.26 -14.64 -3.16
C GLY A 225 -21.39 -14.76 -4.42
N SER A 226 -21.84 -14.22 -5.55
CA SER A 226 -21.06 -14.22 -6.81
C SER A 226 -20.58 -12.83 -7.21
N GLY A 227 -19.42 -12.75 -7.88
CA GLY A 227 -18.85 -11.51 -8.40
C GLY A 227 -17.75 -10.90 -7.53
N ALA A 228 -17.55 -9.59 -7.63
CA ALA A 228 -16.37 -8.90 -7.05
C ALA A 228 -16.37 -8.75 -5.52
N LYS A 229 -17.38 -9.29 -4.82
CA LYS A 229 -17.42 -9.37 -3.35
C LYS A 229 -16.79 -10.65 -2.80
N VAL A 230 -16.52 -11.65 -3.66
CA VAL A 230 -15.93 -12.92 -3.23
C VAL A 230 -14.48 -12.70 -2.83
N ILE A 231 -14.17 -13.03 -1.58
CA ILE A 231 -12.81 -13.13 -1.10
C ILE A 231 -12.39 -14.59 -1.29
N LYS A 232 -11.74 -14.85 -2.42
CA LYS A 232 -11.34 -16.20 -2.81
C LYS A 232 -10.45 -16.83 -1.74
N GLY A 233 -10.77 -18.05 -1.32
CA GLY A 233 -10.09 -18.80 -0.28
C GLY A 233 -10.33 -18.31 1.14
N PHE A 234 -11.28 -17.39 1.36
CA PHE A 234 -11.56 -16.91 2.71
C PHE A 234 -12.29 -17.98 3.53
N HIS A 235 -11.69 -18.28 4.67
CA HIS A 235 -12.27 -19.07 5.75
C HIS A 235 -11.94 -18.33 7.04
N GLY A 236 -12.96 -17.91 7.80
CA GLY A 236 -12.70 -17.09 8.96
C GLY A 236 -13.95 -16.55 9.62
N ASN A 237 -13.76 -15.49 10.39
CA ASN A 237 -14.84 -14.78 11.05
C ASN A 237 -14.89 -13.33 10.59
N MET A 238 -16.09 -12.75 10.55
CA MET A 238 -16.28 -11.34 10.27
C MET A 238 -17.32 -10.71 11.19
N LEU A 239 -17.20 -9.41 11.39
CA LEU A 239 -18.23 -8.56 11.97
C LEU A 239 -18.42 -7.36 11.05
N SER A 240 -19.65 -7.06 10.64
CA SER A 240 -19.98 -5.85 9.89
C SER A 240 -21.18 -5.20 10.55
N VAL A 241 -20.94 -4.10 11.26
CA VAL A 241 -21.96 -3.40 12.04
C VAL A 241 -21.92 -1.90 11.86
N TYR A 242 -23.05 -1.25 12.11
CA TYR A 242 -23.15 0.19 12.20
C TYR A 242 -23.86 0.62 13.48
N ALA A 243 -23.67 1.87 13.89
CA ALA A 243 -24.30 2.49 15.04
C ALA A 243 -24.58 3.97 14.79
N ASP A 244 -25.61 4.52 15.41
CA ASP A 244 -25.92 5.94 15.32
C ASP A 244 -24.84 6.77 16.04
N SER A 245 -24.04 7.50 15.27
CA SER A 245 -22.98 8.36 15.79
C SER A 245 -23.51 9.62 16.48
N GLY A 246 -24.71 10.07 16.13
CA GLY A 246 -25.24 11.40 16.47
C GLY A 246 -24.62 12.56 15.68
N LYS A 247 -23.77 12.28 14.68
CA LYS A 247 -22.97 13.28 13.93
C LYS A 247 -23.40 13.47 12.46
N GLY A 248 -24.51 12.87 12.04
CA GLY A 248 -25.09 13.03 10.69
C GLY A 248 -24.93 11.82 9.76
N TYR A 249 -23.95 10.96 10.04
CA TYR A 249 -23.69 9.68 9.39
C TYR A 249 -23.46 8.60 10.45
N ASP A 250 -23.91 7.37 10.19
CA ASP A 250 -23.72 6.26 11.13
C ASP A 250 -22.24 5.90 11.27
N THR A 251 -21.78 5.58 12.48
CA THR A 251 -20.47 4.93 12.67
C THR A 251 -20.52 3.54 12.06
N THR A 252 -19.53 3.16 11.26
CA THR A 252 -19.39 1.79 10.72
C THR A 252 -18.17 1.11 11.31
N LEU A 253 -18.28 -0.21 11.48
CA LEU A 253 -17.20 -1.08 11.94
C LEU A 253 -17.23 -2.38 11.16
N ASP A 254 -16.15 -2.66 10.45
CA ASP A 254 -15.92 -3.91 9.76
C ASP A 254 -14.66 -4.58 10.30
N ILE A 255 -14.79 -5.85 10.66
CA ILE A 255 -13.71 -6.67 11.16
C ILE A 255 -13.67 -7.95 10.33
N MET A 256 -12.49 -8.28 9.85
CA MET A 256 -12.18 -9.52 9.18
C MET A 256 -11.12 -10.26 9.96
N ALA A 257 -11.32 -11.55 10.15
CA ALA A 257 -10.36 -12.41 10.82
C ALA A 257 -10.29 -13.80 10.16
N SER A 258 -9.36 -13.98 9.21
CA SER A 258 -9.15 -15.28 8.54
C SER A 258 -8.42 -16.30 9.43
N ASP A 259 -8.71 -17.58 9.22
CA ASP A 259 -8.12 -18.70 9.96
C ASP A 259 -6.59 -18.80 9.75
N ASP A 260 -6.11 -18.46 8.56
CA ASP A 260 -4.70 -18.43 8.21
C ASP A 260 -3.99 -17.14 8.65
N ALA A 261 -4.74 -16.20 9.24
CA ALA A 261 -4.31 -14.88 9.68
C ALA A 261 -3.67 -13.98 8.59
N LYS A 262 -3.88 -14.30 7.30
CA LYS A 262 -3.37 -13.50 6.17
C LYS A 262 -4.35 -12.42 5.70
N ASN A 263 -5.61 -12.50 6.11
CA ASN A 263 -6.65 -11.52 5.82
C ASN A 263 -7.34 -11.08 7.12
N CYS A 264 -6.63 -10.24 7.86
CA CYS A 264 -7.08 -9.69 9.13
C CYS A 264 -7.12 -8.17 9.04
N SER A 265 -8.30 -7.57 9.23
CA SER A 265 -8.41 -6.12 9.34
C SER A 265 -9.51 -5.68 10.31
N VAL A 266 -9.33 -4.52 10.92
CA VAL A 266 -10.37 -3.73 11.58
C VAL A 266 -10.43 -2.41 10.83
N ASN A 267 -11.61 -2.00 10.41
CA ASN A 267 -11.84 -0.70 9.80
C ASN A 267 -13.06 -0.08 10.47
N LEU A 268 -12.87 1.12 11.02
CA LEU A 268 -13.93 1.91 11.62
C LEU A 268 -13.91 3.31 11.03
N ALA A 269 -15.09 3.77 10.67
CA ALA A 269 -15.33 5.15 10.28
C ALA A 269 -16.42 5.73 11.17
N ASN A 270 -16.09 6.81 11.89
CA ASN A 270 -16.96 7.47 12.85
C ASN A 270 -17.27 8.88 12.35
N HIS A 271 -18.08 8.90 11.31
CA HIS A 271 -18.30 10.00 10.38
C HIS A 271 -18.92 11.26 11.03
N ASP A 272 -18.09 12.26 11.33
CA ASP A 272 -18.45 13.70 11.35
C ASP A 272 -17.83 14.48 10.18
N ILE A 273 -17.23 13.75 9.26
CA ILE A 273 -16.67 14.23 8.02
C ILE A 273 -17.09 13.30 6.90
N THR A 274 -17.10 13.84 5.69
CA THR A 274 -17.52 13.03 4.54
C THR A 274 -16.37 12.21 3.97
N ASP A 275 -15.16 12.78 3.94
CA ASP A 275 -13.93 12.08 3.56
C ASP A 275 -12.68 12.90 3.91
N VAL A 276 -11.49 12.35 3.62
CA VAL A 276 -10.23 13.10 3.58
C VAL A 276 -9.88 13.42 2.13
N TYR A 277 -9.85 14.70 1.79
CA TYR A 277 -9.47 15.20 0.48
C TYR A 277 -8.01 14.93 0.18
N ASN A 278 -7.13 15.35 1.10
CA ASN A 278 -5.73 15.04 1.00
C ASN A 278 -4.99 14.87 2.33
N TYR A 279 -3.83 14.20 2.30
CA TYR A 279 -2.84 14.19 3.37
C TYR A 279 -1.64 15.00 2.93
N SER A 280 -1.02 15.67 3.89
CA SER A 280 0.22 16.41 3.71
C SER A 280 1.12 16.23 4.92
N ASP A 281 2.40 16.59 4.74
CA ASP A 281 3.34 16.72 5.84
C ASP A 281 2.78 17.61 6.96
N LEU A 282 3.15 17.26 8.19
CA LEU A 282 2.86 18.06 9.38
C LEU A 282 3.73 19.33 9.37
N THR A 283 3.18 20.43 8.86
CA THR A 283 3.85 21.73 8.76
C THR A 283 3.50 22.70 9.90
N GLY A 284 2.55 22.32 10.76
CA GLY A 284 2.09 23.14 11.88
C GLY A 284 0.85 22.54 12.55
N PRO A 285 0.14 23.32 13.40
CA PRO A 285 -1.17 22.93 13.92
C PRO A 285 -2.17 22.65 12.79
N ALA A 286 -3.08 21.70 13.01
CA ALA A 286 -4.13 21.40 12.05
C ALA A 286 -5.10 22.58 11.95
N ARG A 287 -5.35 23.06 10.73
CA ARG A 287 -6.28 24.16 10.48
C ARG A 287 -7.69 23.79 10.94
N GLY A 288 -8.36 24.70 11.65
CA GLY A 288 -9.73 24.49 12.09
C GLY A 288 -9.88 23.49 13.24
N MET A 289 -8.78 23.05 13.87
CA MET A 289 -8.81 22.24 15.09
C MET A 289 -8.57 23.07 16.34
N SER A 290 -9.37 22.79 17.37
CA SER A 290 -9.14 23.28 18.73
C SER A 290 -8.22 22.36 19.52
N MET A 291 -8.30 21.04 19.27
CA MET A 291 -7.44 20.03 19.85
C MET A 291 -6.01 20.20 19.31
N SER A 292 -5.06 20.34 20.23
CA SER A 292 -3.64 20.40 19.89
C SER A 292 -3.09 19.04 19.46
N LEU A 293 -1.98 19.04 18.73
CA LEU A 293 -1.26 17.81 18.38
C LEU A 293 -0.91 16.96 19.62
N GLY A 294 -0.54 17.58 20.74
CA GLY A 294 -0.22 16.87 21.98
C GLY A 294 -1.44 16.12 22.55
N GLN A 295 -2.61 16.77 22.56
CA GLN A 295 -3.87 16.14 22.97
C GLN A 295 -4.28 15.02 22.01
N ALA A 296 -4.15 15.22 20.70
CA ALA A 296 -4.45 14.19 19.70
C ALA A 296 -3.57 12.95 19.87
N LYS A 297 -2.25 13.15 20.09
CA LYS A 297 -1.31 12.05 20.39
C LYS A 297 -1.66 11.31 21.68
N ALA A 298 -2.04 12.04 22.73
CA ALA A 298 -2.44 11.45 24.00
C ALA A 298 -3.70 10.60 23.86
N LEU A 299 -4.72 11.12 23.14
CA LEU A 299 -5.94 10.37 22.83
C LEU A 299 -5.62 9.10 22.05
N ALA A 300 -4.83 9.21 20.97
CA ALA A 300 -4.44 8.06 20.16
C ALA A 300 -3.66 7.01 20.97
N GLN A 301 -2.75 7.44 21.84
CA GLN A 301 -2.02 6.53 22.73
C GLN A 301 -2.94 5.83 23.73
N GLN A 302 -3.93 6.53 24.29
CA GLN A 302 -4.94 5.95 25.17
C GLN A 302 -5.82 4.94 24.40
N THR A 303 -6.21 5.25 23.17
CA THR A 303 -6.96 4.34 22.30
C THR A 303 -6.17 3.06 22.04
N LEU A 304 -4.88 3.15 21.70
CA LEU A 304 -4.02 1.96 21.52
C LEU A 304 -4.02 1.04 22.75
N GLN A 305 -3.87 1.63 23.95
CA GLN A 305 -3.87 0.88 25.20
C GLN A 305 -5.22 0.20 25.43
N ALA A 306 -6.32 0.93 25.22
CA ALA A 306 -7.68 0.43 25.43
C ALA A 306 -8.05 -0.72 24.47
N VAL A 307 -7.61 -0.65 23.20
CA VAL A 307 -7.86 -1.73 22.22
C VAL A 307 -6.88 -2.90 22.35
N GLY A 308 -5.86 -2.81 23.21
CA GLY A 308 -4.86 -3.85 23.44
C GLY A 308 -3.73 -3.90 22.42
N ALA A 309 -3.51 -2.82 21.66
CA ALA A 309 -2.43 -2.70 20.68
C ALA A 309 -1.16 -2.07 21.32
N THR A 310 -0.72 -2.60 22.45
CA THR A 310 0.35 -2.01 23.29
C THR A 310 1.74 -2.10 22.70
N ASP A 311 1.94 -3.01 21.75
CA ASP A 311 3.23 -3.20 21.08
C ASP A 311 3.40 -2.26 19.87
N LEU A 312 2.38 -1.47 19.54
CA LEU A 312 2.45 -0.48 18.47
C LEU A 312 2.85 0.88 19.03
N ARG A 313 3.67 1.62 18.28
CA ARG A 313 4.12 2.97 18.63
C ARG A 313 3.91 3.94 17.48
N LEU A 314 3.70 5.21 17.85
CA LEU A 314 3.54 6.28 16.88
C LEU A 314 4.84 6.47 16.09
N THR A 315 4.75 6.33 14.77
CA THR A 315 5.90 6.40 13.86
C THR A 315 5.82 7.60 12.94
N GLN A 316 4.63 7.98 12.51
CA GLN A 316 4.44 9.12 11.61
C GLN A 316 3.15 9.88 11.92
N VAL A 317 3.19 11.19 11.72
CA VAL A 317 2.05 12.10 11.82
C VAL A 317 1.93 12.89 10.52
N GLN A 318 0.70 13.05 10.05
CA GLN A 318 0.33 13.82 8.87
C GLN A 318 -0.91 14.67 9.15
N LEU A 319 -1.18 15.65 8.29
CA LEU A 319 -2.40 16.44 8.32
C LEU A 319 -3.35 15.92 7.24
N GLY A 320 -4.56 15.51 7.62
CA GLY A 320 -5.63 15.15 6.69
C GLY A 320 -6.58 16.34 6.50
N THR A 321 -6.77 16.82 5.27
CA THR A 321 -7.76 17.85 4.93
C THR A 321 -9.14 17.21 4.79
N LEU A 322 -10.07 17.64 5.63
CA LEU A 322 -11.39 17.04 5.78
C LEU A 322 -12.38 17.65 4.80
N ILE A 323 -13.12 16.81 4.09
CA ILE A 323 -14.20 17.24 3.22
C ILE A 323 -15.44 17.53 4.07
N PRO A 324 -15.89 18.80 4.17
CA PRO A 324 -17.05 19.18 4.95
C PRO A 324 -18.34 18.69 4.29
N HIS A 325 -19.43 18.78 5.05
CA HIS A 325 -20.78 18.38 4.63
C HIS A 325 -21.41 19.29 3.55
N SER A 326 -20.83 20.47 3.28
CA SER A 326 -21.37 21.51 2.39
C SER A 326 -20.32 21.98 1.39
N ALA A 327 -20.74 22.18 0.13
CA ALA A 327 -19.91 22.41 -1.06
C ALA A 327 -19.20 23.78 -1.15
N SER A 328 -19.27 24.64 -0.11
CA SER A 328 -18.87 26.05 -0.21
C SER A 328 -17.38 26.34 0.05
N ASP A 329 -16.59 25.34 0.46
CA ASP A 329 -15.22 25.56 0.93
C ASP A 329 -14.14 25.14 -0.10
N HIS A 330 -13.13 25.99 -0.29
CA HIS A 330 -11.92 25.64 -1.01
C HIS A 330 -11.04 24.69 -0.16
N PRO A 331 -10.18 23.82 -0.76
CA PRO A 331 -9.31 22.93 0.00
C PRO A 331 -8.37 23.59 1.02
N ASN A 332 -8.06 24.87 0.80
CA ASN A 332 -7.23 25.66 1.71
C ASN A 332 -8.03 26.28 2.87
N THR A 333 -9.36 26.20 2.85
CA THR A 333 -10.26 26.63 3.92
C THR A 333 -10.94 25.46 4.64
N MET A 334 -10.91 24.26 4.04
CA MET A 334 -11.39 23.01 4.67
C MET A 334 -10.69 22.73 6.01
N ASN A 335 -11.40 22.23 7.02
CA ASN A 335 -10.78 21.84 8.28
C ASN A 335 -9.76 20.70 8.07
N GLN A 336 -8.83 20.54 9.01
CA GLN A 336 -7.87 19.45 9.01
C GLN A 336 -8.04 18.57 10.25
N ALA A 337 -7.46 17.38 10.19
CA ALA A 337 -7.34 16.42 11.29
C ALA A 337 -5.90 15.89 11.36
N TYR A 338 -5.53 15.33 12.51
CA TYR A 338 -4.24 14.64 12.66
C TYR A 338 -4.37 13.18 12.26
N GLY A 339 -3.72 12.79 11.16
CA GLY A 339 -3.54 11.41 10.77
C GLY A 339 -2.27 10.83 11.41
N MET A 340 -2.37 9.66 12.03
CA MET A 340 -1.30 9.07 12.82
C MET A 340 -1.11 7.60 12.46
N TRP A 341 0.12 7.24 12.07
CA TRP A 341 0.52 5.87 11.76
C TRP A 341 1.27 5.26 12.93
N PHE A 342 0.88 4.04 13.27
CA PHE A 342 1.45 3.24 14.33
C PHE A 342 1.96 1.94 13.76
N THR A 343 3.17 1.57 14.19
CA THR A 343 3.86 0.38 13.73
C THR A 343 4.46 -0.37 14.92
N ARG A 344 4.76 -1.65 14.75
CA ARG A 344 5.22 -2.51 15.84
C ARG A 344 6.60 -2.05 16.33
N ASP A 345 6.78 -2.02 17.64
CA ASP A 345 8.07 -1.84 18.29
C ASP A 345 8.64 -3.22 18.62
N VAL A 346 9.75 -3.58 17.98
CA VAL A 346 10.46 -4.84 18.23
C VAL A 346 11.66 -4.52 19.12
N ALA A 347 11.52 -4.75 20.41
CA ALA A 347 12.54 -4.46 21.44
C ALA A 347 13.19 -3.06 21.32
N GLY A 348 12.38 -2.02 21.08
CA GLY A 348 12.83 -0.62 20.95
C GLY A 348 13.20 -0.18 19.53
N VAL A 349 13.10 -1.07 18.53
CA VAL A 349 13.27 -0.74 17.11
C VAL A 349 11.91 -0.82 16.40
N PRO A 350 11.32 0.33 15.98
CA PRO A 350 10.07 0.34 15.25
C PRO A 350 10.18 -0.33 13.87
N THR A 351 9.10 -0.99 13.44
CA THR A 351 8.95 -1.36 12.03
C THR A 351 8.69 -0.12 11.19
N THR A 352 9.26 -0.07 9.98
CA THR A 352 8.97 1.02 9.05
C THR A 352 7.57 0.89 8.48
N VAL A 353 6.84 2.01 8.34
CA VAL A 353 5.52 1.98 7.70
C VAL A 353 5.67 1.47 6.27
N ASP A 354 4.80 0.55 5.88
CA ASP A 354 4.72 0.04 4.52
C ASP A 354 3.26 -0.07 4.08
N LEU A 355 2.92 0.67 3.03
CA LEU A 355 1.59 0.70 2.43
C LEU A 355 1.47 -0.28 1.25
N THR A 356 2.56 -0.93 0.87
CA THR A 356 2.65 -1.84 -0.26
C THR A 356 1.72 -3.03 -0.08
N ASN A 357 0.99 -3.36 -1.15
CA ASN A 357 0.23 -4.61 -1.23
C ASN A 357 1.10 -5.75 -1.75
N PRO A 358 0.92 -6.97 -1.23
CA PRO A 358 1.64 -8.13 -1.72
C PRO A 358 1.30 -8.38 -3.20
N ASN A 359 2.29 -8.80 -3.97
CA ASN A 359 2.08 -9.21 -5.35
C ASN A 359 1.27 -10.51 -5.39
N GLN A 360 0.00 -10.42 -5.82
CA GLN A 360 -0.92 -11.56 -5.88
C GLN A 360 -0.47 -12.66 -6.86
N ASN A 361 0.39 -12.32 -7.83
CA ASN A 361 0.93 -13.25 -8.82
C ASN A 361 2.34 -13.77 -8.46
N ALA A 362 2.88 -13.41 -7.30
CA ALA A 362 4.17 -13.91 -6.86
C ALA A 362 4.13 -15.44 -6.70
N TYR A 363 5.24 -16.11 -7.01
CA TYR A 363 5.39 -17.54 -6.80
C TYR A 363 5.19 -17.93 -5.33
N GLN A 364 5.59 -17.05 -4.41
CA GLN A 364 5.29 -17.13 -2.99
C GLN A 364 4.46 -15.91 -2.59
N GLN A 365 3.20 -16.14 -2.23
CA GLN A 365 2.32 -15.07 -1.80
C GLN A 365 2.65 -14.65 -0.36
N THR A 366 2.91 -13.36 -0.18
CA THR A 366 2.98 -12.69 1.11
C THR A 366 1.62 -12.10 1.49
N TYR A 367 1.53 -11.53 2.69
CA TYR A 367 0.36 -10.81 3.18
C TYR A 367 0.76 -9.38 3.58
N PRO A 368 -0.18 -8.41 3.63
CA PRO A 368 0.12 -7.01 3.91
C PRO A 368 0.87 -6.82 5.24
N TYR A 369 1.81 -5.87 5.31
CA TYR A 369 2.52 -5.54 6.55
C TYR A 369 1.61 -5.00 7.64
N GLU A 370 1.95 -5.27 8.90
CA GLU A 370 1.19 -4.75 10.03
C GLU A 370 1.27 -3.22 10.07
N ARG A 371 0.11 -2.59 10.17
CA ARG A 371 0.00 -1.14 10.37
C ARG A 371 -1.31 -0.80 11.05
N LEU A 372 -1.28 0.26 11.84
CA LEU A 372 -2.47 0.87 12.40
C LEU A 372 -2.49 2.36 12.07
N PHE A 373 -3.64 2.85 11.61
CA PHE A 373 -3.88 4.25 11.32
C PHE A 373 -5.02 4.78 12.18
N MET A 374 -4.85 6.00 12.70
CA MET A 374 -5.94 6.76 13.32
C MET A 374 -6.00 8.17 12.76
N LEU A 375 -7.21 8.62 12.44
CA LEU A 375 -7.51 10.02 12.16
C LEU A 375 -8.24 10.63 13.35
N VAL A 376 -7.72 11.74 13.86
CA VAL A 376 -8.21 12.39 15.08
C VAL A 376 -8.55 13.85 14.83
N ASN A 377 -9.77 14.25 15.19
CA ASN A 377 -10.23 15.64 15.17
C ASN A 377 -10.80 16.06 16.55
N ASP A 378 -11.46 17.21 16.60
CA ASP A 378 -12.05 17.75 17.83
C ASP A 378 -13.14 16.86 18.46
N THR A 379 -13.73 15.92 17.70
CA THR A 379 -14.76 15.00 18.20
C THR A 379 -14.22 13.62 18.60
N GLY A 380 -12.90 13.41 18.47
CA GLY A 380 -12.20 12.20 18.88
C GLY A 380 -11.60 11.42 17.71
N VAL A 381 -11.54 10.09 17.85
CA VAL A 381 -11.10 9.20 16.78
C VAL A 381 -12.22 9.04 15.76
N ILE A 382 -11.98 9.50 14.54
CA ILE A 382 -12.95 9.53 13.44
C ILE A 382 -12.66 8.48 12.36
N GLU A 383 -11.43 7.99 12.30
CA GLU A 383 -11.03 6.80 11.53
C GLU A 383 -10.10 5.95 12.38
N PHE A 384 -10.29 4.63 12.34
CA PHE A 384 -9.38 3.65 12.93
C PHE A 384 -9.25 2.47 11.96
N SER A 385 -8.02 2.17 11.54
CA SER A 385 -7.73 1.00 10.71
C SER A 385 -6.56 0.23 11.30
N TRP A 386 -6.72 -1.08 11.53
CA TRP A 386 -5.65 -1.96 11.96
C TRP A 386 -5.60 -3.19 11.06
N ILE A 387 -4.49 -3.38 10.37
CA ILE A 387 -4.34 -4.39 9.32
C ILE A 387 -3.21 -5.35 9.68
N SER A 388 -3.43 -6.64 9.41
CA SER A 388 -2.45 -7.72 9.44
C SER A 388 -1.58 -7.75 10.71
N PRO A 389 -2.19 -7.86 11.91
CA PRO A 389 -1.42 -7.98 13.13
C PRO A 389 -0.48 -9.19 13.09
N MET A 390 0.61 -9.11 13.83
CA MET A 390 1.56 -10.22 13.99
C MET A 390 1.95 -10.39 15.45
N HIS A 391 2.59 -11.49 15.77
CA HIS A 391 3.19 -11.69 17.07
C HIS A 391 4.60 -12.29 16.93
N GLU A 392 5.45 -11.99 17.91
CA GLU A 392 6.78 -12.56 18.01
C GLU A 392 6.69 -14.01 18.51
N THR A 393 7.42 -14.90 17.86
CA THR A 393 7.46 -16.34 18.21
C THR A 393 8.81 -16.77 18.79
N GLY A 394 9.84 -15.93 18.68
CA GLY A 394 11.17 -16.24 19.18
C GLY A 394 12.20 -15.17 18.83
N THR A 395 13.34 -15.23 19.52
CA THR A 395 14.48 -14.35 19.27
C THR A 395 15.59 -15.12 18.59
N VAL A 396 16.02 -14.64 17.42
CA VAL A 396 17.19 -15.18 16.70
C VAL A 396 18.47 -14.55 17.24
N SER A 397 18.44 -13.23 17.45
CA SER A 397 19.50 -12.48 18.14
C SER A 397 18.91 -11.26 18.83
N SER A 398 19.35 -10.99 20.06
CA SER A 398 18.98 -9.78 20.79
C SER A 398 19.81 -8.55 20.39
N ASN A 399 20.87 -8.75 19.61
CA ASN A 399 21.76 -7.69 19.11
C ASN A 399 22.56 -8.21 17.91
N ALA A 400 21.92 -8.23 16.74
CA ALA A 400 22.51 -8.67 15.49
C ALA A 400 23.56 -7.68 14.98
N GLN A 401 24.61 -8.20 14.33
CA GLN A 401 25.51 -7.38 13.53
C GLN A 401 24.76 -6.82 12.34
N ILE A 402 24.93 -5.51 12.12
CA ILE A 402 24.47 -4.82 10.92
C ILE A 402 25.66 -4.18 10.21
N LEU A 403 25.49 -3.93 8.92
CA LEU A 403 26.39 -3.13 8.10
C LEU A 403 26.63 -1.76 8.74
N SER A 404 27.85 -1.25 8.57
CA SER A 404 28.11 0.16 8.87
C SER A 404 27.21 1.04 8.00
N PHE A 405 26.87 2.23 8.48
CA PHE A 405 26.08 3.17 7.68
C PHE A 405 26.76 3.51 6.35
N GLN A 406 28.10 3.57 6.32
CA GLN A 406 28.86 3.79 5.09
C GLN A 406 28.66 2.64 4.09
N ASP A 407 28.71 1.38 4.55
CA ASP A 407 28.53 0.22 3.69
C ASP A 407 27.09 0.11 3.19
N ALA A 408 26.09 0.33 4.05
CA ALA A 408 24.70 0.39 3.66
C ALA A 408 24.45 1.49 2.62
N MET A 409 25.09 2.65 2.79
CA MET A 409 24.99 3.76 1.86
C MET A 409 25.65 3.46 0.50
N ASN A 410 26.78 2.75 0.51
CA ASN A 410 27.45 2.30 -0.71
C ASN A 410 26.57 1.30 -1.48
N GLN A 411 25.97 0.34 -0.77
CA GLN A 411 25.02 -0.62 -1.37
C GLN A 411 23.82 0.10 -1.98
N PHE A 412 23.18 1.00 -1.23
CA PHE A 412 22.06 1.79 -1.76
C PHE A 412 22.44 2.53 -3.04
N LYS A 413 23.57 3.26 -3.07
CA LYS A 413 23.98 4.03 -4.26
C LYS A 413 24.15 3.12 -5.47
N GLN A 414 24.85 2.01 -5.30
CA GLN A 414 25.07 1.04 -6.38
C GLN A 414 23.72 0.52 -6.92
N GLN A 415 22.85 0.06 -6.04
CA GLN A 415 21.56 -0.54 -6.42
C GLN A 415 20.59 0.50 -6.99
N PHE A 416 20.62 1.72 -6.46
CA PHE A 416 19.82 2.84 -6.94
C PHE A 416 20.10 3.13 -8.42
N PHE A 417 21.37 3.27 -8.79
CA PHE A 417 21.68 3.53 -10.19
C PHE A 417 21.47 2.31 -11.09
N ILE A 418 21.64 1.07 -10.59
CA ILE A 418 21.25 -0.13 -11.34
C ILE A 418 19.75 -0.11 -11.67
N HIS A 419 18.91 0.24 -10.70
CA HIS A 419 17.46 0.23 -10.85
C HIS A 419 16.94 1.41 -11.69
N TYR A 420 17.41 2.63 -11.39
CA TYR A 420 16.82 3.85 -11.96
C TYR A 420 17.57 4.40 -13.17
N ALA A 421 18.87 4.13 -13.35
CA ALA A 421 19.64 4.69 -14.47
C ALA A 421 19.42 3.95 -15.81
N GLN A 422 18.75 2.79 -15.80
CA GLN A 422 18.34 2.10 -17.03
C GLN A 422 17.08 2.69 -17.68
N ASN A 423 16.47 3.72 -17.10
CA ASN A 423 15.32 4.38 -17.69
C ASN A 423 15.71 5.09 -19.00
N ASP A 424 14.93 4.80 -20.04
CA ASP A 424 15.07 5.23 -21.43
C ASP A 424 15.53 6.70 -21.56
N THR A 425 16.64 6.90 -22.27
CA THR A 425 17.21 8.21 -22.63
C THR A 425 16.21 9.14 -23.34
N SER A 426 15.10 8.61 -23.86
CA SER A 426 13.98 9.38 -24.41
C SER A 426 13.20 10.21 -23.37
N LYS A 427 13.35 9.94 -22.07
CA LYS A 427 12.57 10.57 -20.98
C LYS A 427 13.22 11.80 -20.34
N GLY A 428 14.40 12.23 -20.82
CA GLY A 428 15.13 13.38 -20.29
C GLY A 428 15.76 13.16 -18.91
N ASN A 429 16.41 14.19 -18.38
CA ASN A 429 17.07 14.12 -17.07
C ASN A 429 16.04 13.98 -15.95
N THR A 430 16.21 12.97 -15.09
CA THR A 430 15.35 12.70 -13.94
C THR A 430 16.10 12.96 -12.65
N THR A 431 15.49 13.68 -11.71
CA THR A 431 16.05 13.91 -10.37
C THR A 431 15.23 13.18 -9.32
N TYR A 432 15.91 12.44 -8.45
CA TYR A 432 15.37 11.83 -7.25
C TYR A 432 15.98 12.51 -6.04
N THR A 433 15.15 12.91 -5.08
CA THR A 433 15.56 13.58 -3.85
C THR A 433 15.18 12.73 -2.65
N ILE A 434 16.16 12.18 -1.94
CA ILE A 434 15.94 11.51 -0.65
C ILE A 434 15.80 12.58 0.43
N LYS A 435 14.68 12.53 1.14
CA LYS A 435 14.30 13.47 2.21
C LYS A 435 14.34 12.84 3.60
N ARG A 436 14.42 11.51 3.71
CA ARG A 436 14.49 10.81 5.00
C ARG A 436 15.14 9.45 4.83
N ILE A 437 16.08 9.12 5.72
CA ILE A 437 16.72 7.79 5.81
C ILE A 437 16.34 7.21 7.17
N THR A 438 15.92 5.94 7.23
CA THR A 438 15.46 5.33 8.48
C THR A 438 16.07 3.95 8.66
N LEU A 439 16.66 3.70 9.83
CA LEU A 439 16.93 2.34 10.30
C LEU A 439 15.71 1.87 11.07
N GLY A 440 15.04 0.84 10.55
CA GLY A 440 13.87 0.23 11.19
C GLY A 440 13.84 -1.27 10.98
N MET A 441 12.74 -1.89 11.39
CA MET A 441 12.53 -3.33 11.19
C MET A 441 11.58 -3.58 10.01
N MET A 442 11.83 -4.67 9.29
CA MET A 442 10.95 -5.18 8.24
C MET A 442 10.84 -6.70 8.33
N ARG A 443 9.66 -7.21 7.99
CA ARG A 443 9.40 -8.64 7.82
C ARG A 443 9.96 -9.13 6.48
N VAL A 444 10.71 -10.22 6.51
CA VAL A 444 11.04 -11.02 5.33
C VAL A 444 10.49 -12.44 5.47
N GLN A 445 10.09 -13.04 4.35
CA GLN A 445 9.55 -14.40 4.33
C GLN A 445 10.69 -15.43 4.40
N ASN A 446 10.56 -16.44 5.28
CA ASN A 446 11.50 -17.55 5.34
C ASN A 446 11.18 -18.59 4.26
N LYS A 447 12.19 -19.38 3.88
CA LYS A 447 12.06 -20.44 2.84
C LYS A 447 11.04 -21.53 3.20
N ASP A 448 10.76 -21.75 4.48
CA ASP A 448 9.77 -22.71 4.96
C ASP A 448 8.32 -22.20 4.87
N GLN A 449 8.12 -20.98 4.38
CA GLN A 449 6.86 -20.34 3.98
C GLN A 449 5.83 -20.08 5.08
N ALA A 450 5.93 -20.75 6.22
CA ALA A 450 5.04 -20.59 7.37
C ALA A 450 5.55 -19.56 8.39
N THR A 451 6.84 -19.21 8.34
CA THR A 451 7.46 -18.30 9.31
C THR A 451 8.06 -17.08 8.63
N TYR A 452 8.16 -16.01 9.40
CA TYR A 452 8.72 -14.75 8.95
C TYR A 452 9.83 -14.34 9.90
N THR A 453 10.86 -13.68 9.38
CA THR A 453 11.93 -13.11 10.17
C THR A 453 11.85 -11.59 10.09
N MET A 454 11.88 -10.93 11.24
CA MET A 454 12.02 -9.47 11.30
C MET A 454 13.50 -9.13 11.27
N VAL A 455 13.92 -8.42 10.23
CA VAL A 455 15.30 -8.00 10.01
C VAL A 455 15.41 -6.48 10.08
N PRO A 456 16.54 -5.94 10.54
CA PRO A 456 16.81 -4.52 10.42
C PRO A 456 17.03 -4.14 8.95
N VAL A 457 16.50 -2.99 8.55
CA VAL A 457 16.60 -2.45 7.19
C VAL A 457 16.91 -0.96 7.20
N TRP A 458 17.62 -0.53 6.17
CA TRP A 458 17.78 0.89 5.84
C TRP A 458 16.81 1.27 4.72
N ASP A 459 15.92 2.21 5.02
CA ASP A 459 14.95 2.76 4.08
C ASP A 459 15.25 4.19 3.66
N PHE A 460 14.93 4.49 2.41
CA PHE A 460 15.28 5.74 1.75
C PHE A 460 14.03 6.36 1.10
N TYR A 461 13.45 7.34 1.78
CA TYR A 461 12.20 8.00 1.40
C TYR A 461 12.46 9.36 0.78
N GLY A 462 11.60 9.79 -0.14
CA GLY A 462 11.82 11.04 -0.83
C GLY A 462 10.83 11.35 -1.95
N THR A 463 11.28 12.10 -2.95
CA THR A 463 10.45 12.52 -4.09
C THR A 463 11.24 12.41 -5.38
N GLY A 464 10.62 11.98 -6.48
CA GLY A 464 11.25 11.92 -7.80
C GLY A 464 10.74 10.76 -8.65
N GLY A 465 11.11 10.75 -9.92
CA GLY A 465 10.63 9.76 -10.89
C GLY A 465 10.53 10.33 -12.31
N PRO A 466 10.41 9.49 -13.35
CA PRO A 466 10.22 9.95 -14.71
C PRO A 466 8.94 10.79 -14.78
N GLN A 467 9.08 12.07 -15.13
CA GLN A 467 7.97 13.01 -15.25
C GLN A 467 6.86 12.40 -16.12
N PRO A 468 5.65 12.14 -15.59
CA PRO A 468 4.47 12.18 -16.43
C PRO A 468 4.30 13.63 -16.90
N SER A 469 3.48 13.87 -17.91
CA SER A 469 3.09 15.21 -18.38
C SER A 469 2.35 16.09 -17.34
N ASN A 470 2.50 15.79 -16.04
CA ASN A 470 1.97 16.49 -14.89
C ASN A 470 3.08 16.66 -13.82
N PRO A 471 3.50 17.89 -13.46
CA PRO A 471 4.70 18.19 -12.67
C PRO A 471 4.58 17.92 -11.15
N LEU A 472 3.60 17.12 -10.72
CA LEU A 472 3.47 16.74 -9.32
C LEU A 472 4.44 15.58 -9.04
N LEU A 473 5.52 15.90 -8.35
CA LEU A 473 6.52 14.96 -7.84
C LEU A 473 5.82 13.76 -7.19
N ILE A 474 6.15 12.54 -7.63
CA ILE A 474 5.73 11.32 -6.95
C ILE A 474 6.26 11.40 -5.51
N ASP A 475 5.35 11.39 -4.54
CA ASP A 475 5.69 11.50 -3.12
C ASP A 475 5.90 10.11 -2.54
N HIS A 476 7.16 9.72 -2.42
CA HIS A 476 7.60 8.50 -1.76
C HIS A 476 7.94 8.78 -0.28
N SER A 477 7.11 9.60 0.39
CA SER A 477 7.26 9.89 1.82
C SER A 477 6.91 8.68 2.71
N MET A 478 6.07 7.77 2.20
CA MET A 478 5.59 6.56 2.89
C MET A 478 6.06 5.26 2.25
N GLU A 479 6.63 5.32 1.05
CA GLU A 479 7.17 4.16 0.32
C GLU A 479 8.67 4.36 0.11
N SER A 480 9.47 3.36 0.46
CA SER A 480 10.92 3.44 0.32
C SER A 480 11.31 3.26 -1.15
N PHE A 481 12.19 4.13 -1.69
CA PHE A 481 12.73 3.92 -3.04
C PHE A 481 13.51 2.61 -3.14
N LEU A 482 14.28 2.30 -2.10
CA LEU A 482 15.01 1.05 -1.97
C LEU A 482 15.09 0.69 -0.49
N THR A 483 14.93 -0.61 -0.22
CA THR A 483 15.09 -1.16 1.12
C THR A 483 16.33 -2.04 1.13
N ILE A 484 17.31 -1.67 1.95
CA ILE A 484 18.56 -2.42 2.07
C ILE A 484 18.51 -3.23 3.36
N ASN A 485 18.65 -4.55 3.25
CA ASN A 485 18.82 -5.43 4.41
C ASN A 485 20.08 -5.03 5.16
N ALA A 486 19.92 -4.60 6.42
CA ALA A 486 21.06 -4.11 7.19
C ALA A 486 21.97 -5.24 7.66
N ILE A 487 21.59 -6.51 7.53
CA ILE A 487 22.43 -7.66 7.90
C ILE A 487 23.47 -7.98 6.82
N ASP A 488 23.05 -8.04 5.56
CA ASP A 488 23.88 -8.55 4.45
C ASP A 488 23.99 -7.61 3.24
N GLY A 489 23.27 -6.49 3.23
CA GLY A 489 23.31 -5.48 2.17
C GLY A 489 22.48 -5.81 0.93
N SER A 490 21.72 -6.91 0.95
CA SER A 490 20.80 -7.24 -0.13
C SER A 490 19.67 -6.21 -0.27
N VAL A 491 19.16 -6.03 -1.48
CA VAL A 491 17.94 -5.24 -1.72
C VAL A 491 16.74 -6.14 -1.46
N ILE A 492 15.79 -5.65 -0.67
CA ILE A 492 14.53 -6.34 -0.42
C ILE A 492 13.45 -5.73 -1.31
N ASP A 493 12.74 -6.57 -2.06
CA ASP A 493 11.52 -6.16 -2.75
C ASP A 493 10.33 -6.26 -1.79
N ARG A 494 9.80 -5.13 -1.34
CA ARG A 494 8.69 -5.06 -0.39
C ARG A 494 7.40 -5.72 -0.90
N THR A 495 7.19 -5.79 -2.22
CA THR A 495 6.01 -6.44 -2.83
C THR A 495 6.11 -7.97 -2.79
N LEU A 496 7.33 -8.50 -2.77
CA LEU A 496 7.64 -9.93 -2.72
C LEU A 496 7.98 -10.40 -1.30
N GLY A 497 8.48 -9.50 -0.45
CA GLY A 497 8.86 -9.77 0.94
C GLY A 497 10.21 -10.49 1.10
N TYR A 498 11.12 -10.40 0.14
CA TYR A 498 12.46 -11.01 0.19
C TYR A 498 13.48 -10.34 -0.74
#